data_AF-A0A2A7D0V3-F1
#
_entry.id   AF-A0A2A7D0V3-F1
#
_cell.length_a   1.000
_cell.length_b   1.000
_cell.length_c   1.000
_cell.angle_alpha   90.00
_cell.angle_beta   90.00
_cell.angle_gamma   90.00
#
_symmetry.space_group_name_H-M   'P 1'
#
loop_
_entity.id
_entity.type
_entity.pdbx_description
1 polymer ?
#
loop_
_entity_poly.entity_id
_entity_poly.type
_entity_poly.pdbx_seq_one_letter_code
_entity_poly.pdbx_strand_id
1 'polypeptide(L)'
;MTIDSMKERNEQMNNKNKGKVFYGNDCCEVRACSHINISKSELTEFVKLLQALGLAIQAVFQNPSQNNIDNLIAVLNNLQKFLNCLDLSPAQKQIGNSIIANLLTILTTNPFSCGALYVELQSLLNYLLYIAKLFKVDCCTIDKLVKLITEIQTILVQYGSGCLGGGGATGATGATGPQGATGPQGPAGA
;
A
#
# COMPACT_ATOMS: atom_id res chain seq x y z
N MET A 1 -40.55 -33.99 38.93
CA MET A 1 -40.07 -33.98 37.53
C MET A 1 -39.04 -35.10 37.41
N THR A 2 -39.42 -36.23 36.83
CA THR A 2 -38.64 -37.48 36.81
C THR A 2 -37.49 -37.40 35.81
N ILE A 3 -36.39 -38.13 36.07
CA ILE A 3 -35.16 -38.15 35.26
C ILE A 3 -35.46 -38.51 33.78
N ASP A 4 -36.46 -39.35 33.53
CA ASP A 4 -36.90 -39.71 32.17
C ASP A 4 -37.45 -38.50 31.39
N SER A 5 -38.11 -37.56 32.08
CA SER A 5 -38.64 -36.31 31.53
C SER A 5 -37.55 -35.26 31.22
N MET A 6 -36.33 -35.47 31.71
CA MET A 6 -35.15 -34.65 31.37
C MET A 6 -34.40 -35.22 30.16
N LYS A 7 -34.38 -36.56 29.99
CA LYS A 7 -33.74 -37.23 28.85
C LYS A 7 -34.50 -36.96 27.54
N GLU A 8 -35.83 -37.00 27.59
CA GLU A 8 -36.71 -36.74 26.44
C GLU A 8 -36.63 -35.27 25.95
N ARG A 9 -36.39 -34.31 26.87
CA ARG A 9 -36.12 -32.90 26.52
C ARG A 9 -34.73 -32.70 25.90
N ASN A 10 -33.72 -33.43 26.34
CA ASN A 10 -32.37 -33.34 25.75
C ASN A 10 -32.30 -33.96 24.35
N GLU A 11 -33.07 -35.01 24.07
CA GLU A 11 -33.17 -35.61 22.73
C GLU A 11 -33.92 -34.71 21.73
N GLN A 12 -34.93 -33.95 22.19
CA GLN A 12 -35.63 -32.96 21.34
C GLN A 12 -34.79 -31.70 21.05
N MET A 13 -33.82 -31.34 21.89
CA MET A 13 -32.90 -30.23 21.61
C MET A 13 -31.80 -30.57 20.60
N ASN A 14 -31.46 -31.86 20.42
CA ASN A 14 -30.38 -32.28 19.53
C ASN A 14 -30.80 -32.41 18.04
N ASN A 15 -32.08 -32.19 17.71
CA ASN A 15 -32.57 -32.38 16.34
C ASN A 15 -33.05 -31.07 15.67
N LYS A 16 -32.89 -29.92 16.31
CA LYS A 16 -33.15 -28.59 15.70
C LYS A 16 -31.92 -27.97 15.03
N ASN A 17 -30.75 -28.60 15.17
CA ASN A 17 -29.48 -28.20 14.55
C ASN A 17 -29.08 -29.09 13.36
N LYS A 18 -30.05 -29.74 12.69
CA LYS A 18 -29.78 -30.40 11.41
C LYS A 18 -29.89 -29.40 10.26
N GLY A 19 -28.73 -28.91 9.85
CA GLY A 19 -28.48 -28.60 8.44
C GLY A 19 -29.03 -27.29 7.94
N LYS A 20 -28.35 -26.20 8.27
CA LYS A 20 -27.84 -25.31 7.22
C LYS A 20 -26.37 -25.09 7.50
N VAL A 21 -25.52 -25.94 6.93
CA VAL A 21 -24.16 -25.49 6.65
C VAL A 21 -24.34 -24.41 5.61
N PHE A 22 -24.34 -23.16 6.05
CA PHE A 22 -24.14 -22.04 5.15
C PHE A 22 -22.69 -22.16 4.70
N TYR A 23 -22.45 -22.95 3.64
CA TYR A 23 -21.39 -22.61 2.70
C TYR A 23 -21.90 -21.39 1.91
N GLY A 24 -22.11 -20.29 2.62
CA GLY A 24 -22.11 -19.00 1.99
C GLY A 24 -20.70 -18.85 1.45
N ASN A 25 -20.55 -18.93 0.14
CA ASN A 25 -19.41 -18.30 -0.53
C ASN A 25 -19.59 -16.76 -0.48
N ASP A 26 -20.07 -16.27 0.66
CA ASP A 26 -20.52 -14.92 0.90
C ASP A 26 -19.26 -14.13 1.25
N CYS A 27 -18.70 -13.47 0.24
CA CYS A 27 -17.63 -12.48 0.32
C CYS A 27 -17.96 -11.26 1.22
N CYS A 28 -18.90 -11.41 2.16
CA CYS A 28 -19.48 -10.38 3.01
C CYS A 28 -19.66 -10.94 4.43
N GLU A 29 -18.58 -11.41 5.05
CA GLU A 29 -18.58 -11.54 6.51
C GLU A 29 -18.61 -10.13 7.11
N VAL A 30 -19.74 -9.82 7.76
CA VAL A 30 -20.05 -8.67 8.62
C VAL A 30 -19.04 -7.52 8.52
N ARG A 31 -19.10 -6.77 7.41
CA ARG A 31 -18.21 -5.65 7.18
C ARG A 31 -18.55 -4.54 8.18
N ALA A 32 -17.62 -4.24 9.06
CA ALA A 32 -17.73 -3.11 9.98
C ALA A 32 -18.13 -1.85 9.20
N CYS A 33 -19.28 -1.28 9.56
CA CYS A 33 -19.59 0.15 9.48
C CYS A 33 -19.01 0.87 8.23
N SER A 34 -19.38 0.42 7.02
CA SER A 34 -19.06 1.15 5.79
C SER A 34 -19.96 2.40 5.71
N HIS A 35 -19.36 3.59 5.86
CA HIS A 35 -20.10 4.85 6.03
C HIS A 35 -19.70 5.96 5.06
N ILE A 36 -18.60 5.82 4.31
CA ILE A 36 -18.13 6.90 3.42
C ILE A 36 -18.83 6.75 2.07
N ASN A 37 -19.65 7.74 1.72
CA ASN A 37 -20.24 7.82 0.39
C ASN A 37 -19.17 8.21 -0.63
N ILE A 38 -19.19 7.54 -1.77
CA ILE A 38 -18.29 7.84 -2.89
C ILE A 38 -19.03 7.64 -4.21
N SER A 39 -18.94 8.61 -5.11
CA SER A 39 -19.49 8.53 -6.45
C SER A 39 -18.59 7.69 -7.38
N LYS A 40 -19.12 7.27 -8.53
CA LYS A 40 -18.34 6.53 -9.53
C LYS A 40 -17.15 7.33 -10.07
N SER A 41 -17.31 8.64 -10.24
CA SER A 41 -16.24 9.54 -10.68
C SER A 41 -15.15 9.69 -9.61
N GLU A 42 -15.53 9.87 -8.35
CA GLU A 42 -14.57 9.95 -7.25
C GLU A 42 -13.81 8.62 -7.07
N LEU A 43 -14.50 7.49 -7.20
CA LEU A 43 -13.85 6.18 -7.17
C LEU A 43 -12.85 6.01 -8.32
N THR A 44 -13.21 6.45 -9.52
CA THR A 44 -12.31 6.42 -10.69
C THR A 44 -11.09 7.31 -10.46
N GLU A 45 -11.29 8.49 -9.88
CA GLU A 45 -10.22 9.41 -9.54
C GLU A 45 -9.29 8.84 -8.46
N PHE A 46 -9.87 8.20 -7.44
CA PHE A 46 -9.11 7.52 -6.39
C PHE A 46 -8.19 6.44 -6.97
N VAL A 47 -8.71 5.62 -7.89
CA VAL A 47 -7.90 4.59 -8.57
C VAL A 47 -6.75 5.21 -9.37
N LYS A 48 -6.99 6.30 -10.10
CA LYS A 48 -5.94 7.01 -10.84
C LYS A 48 -4.86 7.59 -9.91
N LEU A 49 -5.27 8.18 -8.79
CA LEU A 49 -4.36 8.71 -7.79
C LEU A 49 -3.50 7.61 -7.15
N LEU A 50 -4.09 6.45 -6.85
CA LEU A 50 -3.36 5.28 -6.36
C LEU A 50 -2.33 4.78 -7.38
N GLN A 51 -2.71 4.69 -8.66
CA GLN A 51 -1.79 4.28 -9.73
C GLN A 51 -0.62 5.27 -9.88
N ALA A 52 -0.92 6.58 -9.91
CA ALA A 52 0.09 7.63 -9.97
C ALA A 52 1.02 7.58 -8.75
N LEU A 53 0.48 7.30 -7.56
CA LEU A 53 1.25 7.14 -6.32
C LEU A 53 2.22 5.97 -6.41
N GLY A 54 1.77 4.80 -6.87
CA GLY A 54 2.64 3.63 -7.06
C GLY A 54 3.82 3.91 -7.98
N LEU A 55 3.57 4.54 -9.13
CA LEU A 55 4.61 4.91 -10.10
C LEU A 55 5.59 5.94 -9.53
N ALA A 56 5.10 6.97 -8.84
CA ALA A 56 5.94 8.00 -8.24
C ALA A 56 6.81 7.44 -7.10
N ILE A 57 6.25 6.59 -6.25
CA ILE A 57 6.99 5.87 -5.21
C ILE A 57 8.13 5.08 -5.83
N GLN A 58 7.85 4.25 -6.84
CA GLN A 58 8.86 3.46 -7.53
C GLN A 58 9.99 4.34 -8.07
N ALA A 59 9.65 5.43 -8.76
CA ALA A 59 10.62 6.32 -9.38
C ALA A 59 11.56 6.99 -8.35
N VAL A 60 11.03 7.42 -7.20
CA VAL A 60 11.83 8.06 -6.14
C VAL A 60 12.80 7.08 -5.49
N PHE A 61 12.36 5.85 -5.17
CA PHE A 61 13.26 4.86 -4.57
C PHE A 61 14.31 4.32 -5.55
N GLN A 62 14.01 4.28 -6.85
CA GLN A 62 14.99 3.92 -7.87
C GLN A 62 16.03 5.04 -8.10
N ASN A 63 15.59 6.30 -8.13
CA ASN A 63 16.45 7.46 -8.31
C ASN A 63 15.81 8.72 -7.68
N PRO A 64 16.27 9.19 -6.52
CA PRO A 64 15.71 10.36 -5.83
C PRO A 64 16.19 11.68 -6.46
N SER A 65 16.02 11.81 -7.78
CA SER A 65 16.25 13.07 -8.49
C SER A 65 15.18 14.10 -8.14
N GLN A 66 15.49 15.39 -8.26
CA GLN A 66 14.54 16.47 -7.96
C GLN A 66 13.23 16.31 -8.75
N ASN A 67 13.31 15.94 -10.03
CA ASN A 67 12.12 15.69 -10.86
C ASN A 67 11.23 14.56 -10.30
N ASN A 68 11.83 13.46 -9.83
CA ASN A 68 11.06 12.35 -9.24
C ASN A 68 10.45 12.75 -7.90
N ILE A 69 11.17 13.53 -7.09
CA ILE A 69 10.67 14.09 -5.82
C ILE A 69 9.49 15.03 -6.08
N ASP A 70 9.63 15.96 -7.03
CA ASP A 70 8.59 16.93 -7.40
C ASP A 70 7.34 16.22 -7.93
N ASN A 71 7.51 15.14 -8.71
CA ASN A 71 6.40 14.31 -9.17
C ASN A 71 5.66 13.64 -8.01
N LEU A 72 6.37 13.08 -7.03
CA LEU A 72 5.74 12.49 -5.85
C LEU A 72 5.03 13.56 -5.00
N ILE A 73 5.62 14.74 -4.83
CA ILE A 73 4.98 15.89 -4.17
C ILE A 73 3.68 16.27 -4.87
N ALA A 74 3.66 16.34 -6.20
CA ALA A 74 2.46 16.67 -6.97
C ALA A 74 1.35 15.63 -6.76
N VAL A 75 1.69 14.34 -6.78
CA VAL A 75 0.72 13.25 -6.50
C VAL A 75 0.17 13.33 -5.08
N LEU A 76 1.03 13.57 -4.08
CA LEU A 76 0.61 13.70 -2.69
C LEU A 76 -0.32 14.91 -2.47
N ASN A 77 -0.05 16.04 -3.12
CA ASN A 77 -0.93 17.21 -3.07
C ASN A 77 -2.30 16.94 -3.73
N ASN A 78 -2.34 16.22 -4.85
CA ASN A 78 -3.59 15.85 -5.50
C ASN A 78 -4.39 14.85 -4.66
N LEU A 79 -3.70 13.89 -4.03
CA LEU A 79 -4.31 12.97 -3.07
C LEU A 79 -4.88 13.72 -1.87
N GLN A 80 -4.16 14.68 -1.31
CA GLN A 80 -4.63 15.50 -0.19
C GLN A 80 -5.92 16.26 -0.56
N LYS A 81 -5.95 16.89 -1.74
CA LYS A 81 -7.15 17.57 -2.26
C LYS A 81 -8.32 16.61 -2.36
N PHE A 82 -8.10 15.43 -2.95
CA PHE A 82 -9.13 14.40 -3.08
C PHE A 82 -9.69 13.97 -1.71
N LEU A 83 -8.82 13.64 -0.75
CA LEU A 83 -9.22 13.24 0.61
C LEU A 83 -10.00 14.35 1.34
N ASN A 84 -9.64 15.62 1.13
CA ASN A 84 -10.36 16.74 1.74
C ASN A 84 -11.76 16.97 1.14
N CYS A 85 -11.95 16.61 -0.14
CA CYS A 85 -13.25 16.64 -0.82
C CYS A 85 -14.17 15.47 -0.44
N LEU A 86 -13.62 14.34 0.02
CA LEU A 86 -14.41 13.22 0.51
C LEU A 86 -15.14 13.56 1.82
N ASP A 87 -16.25 12.87 2.04
CA ASP A 87 -17.06 12.94 3.26
C ASP A 87 -16.45 12.11 4.40
N LEU A 88 -15.20 12.44 4.75
CA LEU A 88 -14.47 11.86 5.86
C LEU A 88 -14.81 12.57 7.17
N SER A 89 -14.78 11.84 8.28
CA SER A 89 -14.91 12.45 9.61
C SER A 89 -13.76 13.43 9.89
N PRO A 90 -13.93 14.42 10.78
CA PRO A 90 -12.86 15.36 11.11
C PRO A 90 -11.55 14.67 11.55
N ALA A 91 -11.66 13.60 12.35
CA ALA A 91 -10.52 12.81 12.78
C ALA A 91 -9.83 12.09 11.61
N GLN A 92 -10.62 11.51 10.69
CA GLN A 92 -10.09 10.87 9.50
C GLN A 92 -9.34 11.87 8.61
N LYS A 93 -9.90 13.08 8.38
CA LYS A 93 -9.23 14.14 7.61
C LYS A 93 -7.92 14.57 8.27
N GLN A 94 -7.93 14.75 9.58
CA GLN A 94 -6.73 15.15 10.32
C GLN A 94 -5.60 14.12 10.18
N ILE A 95 -5.89 12.83 10.37
CA ILE A 95 -4.90 11.76 10.24
C ILE A 95 -4.28 11.78 8.83
N GLY A 96 -5.11 11.81 7.78
CA GLY A 96 -4.62 11.84 6.39
C GLY A 96 -3.78 13.08 6.09
N ASN A 97 -4.23 14.26 6.55
CA ASN A 97 -3.51 15.51 6.35
C ASN A 97 -2.16 15.54 7.09
N SER A 98 -2.08 14.99 8.30
CA SER A 98 -0.82 14.90 9.06
C SER A 98 0.20 13.99 8.37
N ILE A 99 -0.22 12.82 7.91
CA ILE A 99 0.67 11.89 7.19
C ILE A 99 1.19 12.54 5.90
N ILE A 100 0.32 13.18 5.11
CA ILE A 100 0.74 13.85 3.87
C ILE A 100 1.67 15.04 4.17
N ALA A 101 1.39 15.85 5.19
CA ALA A 101 2.25 16.97 5.56
C ALA A 101 3.66 16.50 5.98
N ASN A 102 3.75 15.40 6.73
CA ASN A 102 5.01 14.78 7.10
C ASN A 102 5.77 14.27 5.86
N LEU A 103 5.09 13.60 4.94
CA LEU A 103 5.69 13.14 3.68
C LEU A 103 6.25 14.29 2.86
N LEU A 104 5.49 15.38 2.71
CA LEU A 104 5.93 16.58 2.01
C LEU A 104 7.19 17.17 2.68
N THR A 105 7.22 17.20 4.01
CA THR A 105 8.39 17.68 4.78
C THR A 105 9.61 16.80 4.53
N ILE A 106 9.45 15.48 4.59
CA ILE A 106 10.53 14.50 4.35
C ILE A 106 11.09 14.66 2.93
N LEU A 107 10.21 14.80 1.93
CA LEU A 107 10.60 14.95 0.52
C LEU A 107 11.40 16.22 0.25
N THR A 108 11.19 17.27 1.04
CA THR A 108 11.96 18.53 0.94
C THR A 108 13.17 18.60 1.89
N THR A 109 13.40 17.57 2.71
CA THR A 109 14.51 17.56 3.68
C THR A 109 15.85 17.32 2.97
N ASN A 110 16.89 18.06 3.35
CA ASN A 110 18.25 17.90 2.82
C ASN A 110 19.25 17.60 3.96
N PRO A 111 19.98 16.47 3.93
CA PRO A 111 19.94 15.42 2.90
C PRO A 111 18.62 14.64 2.90
N PHE A 112 18.22 14.17 1.72
CA PHE A 112 17.02 13.35 1.53
C PHE A 112 17.09 12.09 2.41
N SER A 113 16.03 11.85 3.19
CA SER A 113 15.95 10.70 4.11
C SER A 113 15.07 9.60 3.55
N CYS A 114 15.70 8.64 2.86
CA CYS A 114 15.00 7.50 2.29
C CYS A 114 14.28 6.64 3.35
N GLY A 115 14.90 6.46 4.52
CA GLY A 115 14.30 5.67 5.61
C GLY A 115 13.05 6.32 6.20
N ALA A 116 13.09 7.65 6.42
CA ALA A 116 11.90 8.39 6.87
C ALA A 116 10.79 8.34 5.83
N LEU A 117 11.14 8.48 4.54
CA LEU A 117 10.16 8.39 3.45
C LEU A 117 9.47 7.02 3.44
N TYR A 118 10.25 5.94 3.56
CA TYR A 118 9.70 4.58 3.60
C TYR A 118 8.68 4.41 4.73
N VAL A 119 9.03 4.81 5.95
CA VAL A 119 8.17 4.65 7.12
C VAL A 119 6.88 5.45 6.97
N GLU A 120 6.97 6.71 6.55
CA GLU A 120 5.79 7.57 6.43
C GLU A 120 4.89 7.13 5.25
N LEU A 121 5.47 6.59 4.17
CA LEU A 121 4.69 5.99 3.08
C LEU A 121 3.94 4.72 3.52
N GLN A 122 4.49 3.91 4.42
CA GLN A 122 3.75 2.79 5.02
C GLN A 122 2.53 3.29 5.80
N SER A 123 2.68 4.36 6.59
CA SER A 123 1.56 5.02 7.28
C SER A 123 0.49 5.49 6.30
N LEU A 124 0.89 6.12 5.18
CA LEU A 124 -0.04 6.56 4.14
C LEU A 124 -0.80 5.38 3.52
N LEU A 125 -0.11 4.33 3.08
CA LEU A 125 -0.75 3.18 2.42
C LEU A 125 -1.71 2.45 3.37
N ASN A 126 -1.35 2.32 4.65
CA ASN A 126 -2.23 1.75 5.68
C ASN A 126 -3.47 2.63 5.91
N TYR A 127 -3.31 3.94 5.94
CA TYR A 127 -4.42 4.88 6.03
C TYR A 127 -5.35 4.81 4.81
N LEU A 128 -4.79 4.79 3.59
CA LEU A 128 -5.57 4.68 2.35
C LEU A 128 -6.32 3.34 2.29
N LEU A 129 -5.71 2.25 2.75
CA LEU A 129 -6.37 0.94 2.86
C LEU A 129 -7.54 0.99 3.84
N TYR A 130 -7.37 1.65 4.98
CA TYR A 130 -8.43 1.87 5.95
C TYR A 130 -9.59 2.67 5.36
N ILE A 131 -9.32 3.79 4.69
CA ILE A 131 -10.35 4.62 4.03
C ILE A 131 -11.07 3.84 2.93
N ALA A 132 -10.32 3.11 2.08
CA ALA A 132 -10.90 2.29 1.02
C ALA A 132 -11.90 1.27 1.57
N LYS A 133 -11.58 0.58 2.68
CA LYS A 133 -12.46 -0.40 3.32
C LYS A 133 -13.77 0.18 3.87
N LEU A 134 -13.83 1.50 4.07
CA LEU A 134 -15.00 2.20 4.59
C LEU A 134 -15.94 2.74 3.50
N PHE A 135 -15.55 2.66 2.22
CA PHE A 135 -16.42 3.09 1.13
C PHE A 135 -17.66 2.23 1.03
N LYS A 136 -18.81 2.89 0.80
CA LYS A 136 -20.11 2.24 0.60
C LYS A 136 -20.27 1.75 -0.85
N VAL A 137 -19.50 0.72 -1.20
CA VAL A 137 -19.52 0.05 -2.52
C VAL A 137 -19.54 -1.47 -2.37
N ASP A 138 -19.75 -2.20 -3.46
CA ASP A 138 -19.80 -3.66 -3.45
C ASP A 138 -18.45 -4.31 -3.07
N CYS A 139 -18.50 -5.56 -2.60
CA CYS A 139 -17.31 -6.29 -2.15
C CYS A 139 -16.25 -6.45 -3.25
N CYS A 140 -16.65 -6.77 -4.48
CA CYS A 140 -15.75 -6.87 -5.64
C CYS A 140 -15.00 -5.55 -5.90
N THR A 141 -15.67 -4.41 -5.76
CA THR A 141 -15.02 -3.10 -5.88
C THR A 141 -13.99 -2.87 -4.79
N ILE A 142 -14.29 -3.21 -3.53
CA ILE A 142 -13.29 -3.09 -2.47
C ILE A 142 -12.12 -4.03 -2.68
N ASP A 143 -12.34 -5.28 -3.10
CA ASP A 143 -11.25 -6.23 -3.32
C ASP A 143 -10.28 -5.73 -4.40
N LYS A 144 -10.79 -5.08 -5.45
CA LYS A 144 -9.96 -4.40 -6.46
C LYS A 144 -9.12 -3.26 -5.86
N LEU A 145 -9.70 -2.45 -4.97
CA LEU A 145 -8.97 -1.38 -4.29
C LEU A 145 -7.91 -1.93 -3.34
N VAL A 146 -8.26 -2.94 -2.53
CA VAL A 146 -7.32 -3.61 -1.62
C VAL A 146 -6.17 -4.19 -2.43
N LYS A 147 -6.45 -4.90 -3.52
CA LYS A 147 -5.42 -5.45 -4.40
C LYS A 147 -4.49 -4.37 -4.94
N LEU A 148 -5.03 -3.26 -5.45
CA LEU A 148 -4.22 -2.14 -5.96
C LEU A 148 -3.32 -1.55 -4.87
N ILE A 149 -3.84 -1.33 -3.66
CA ILE A 149 -3.05 -0.80 -2.54
C ILE A 149 -1.96 -1.80 -2.11
N THR A 150 -2.26 -3.10 -2.09
CA THR A 150 -1.30 -4.16 -1.78
C THR A 150 -0.20 -4.28 -2.85
N GLU A 151 -0.52 -4.07 -4.12
CA GLU A 151 0.49 -3.96 -5.19
C GLU A 151 1.44 -2.78 -4.93
N ILE A 152 0.91 -1.63 -4.51
CA ILE A 152 1.74 -0.47 -4.14
C ILE A 152 2.59 -0.76 -2.89
N GLN A 153 2.04 -1.46 -1.89
CA GLN A 153 2.81 -1.91 -0.72
C GLN A 153 3.96 -2.83 -1.14
N THR A 154 3.73 -3.71 -2.13
CA THR A 154 4.77 -4.58 -2.69
C THR A 154 5.87 -3.78 -3.38
N ILE A 155 5.51 -2.77 -4.18
CA ILE A 155 6.47 -1.82 -4.78
C ILE A 155 7.30 -1.14 -3.67
N LEU A 156 6.65 -0.63 -2.64
CA LEU A 156 7.32 0.07 -1.55
C LEU A 156 8.32 -0.85 -0.82
N VAL A 157 7.93 -2.09 -0.53
CA VAL A 157 8.84 -3.08 0.08
C VAL A 157 10.00 -3.41 -0.88
N GLN A 158 9.70 -3.69 -2.14
CA GLN A 158 10.70 -4.10 -3.13
C GLN A 158 11.81 -3.06 -3.34
N TYR A 159 11.46 -1.78 -3.42
CA TYR A 159 12.42 -0.71 -3.71
C TYR A 159 12.91 0.03 -2.47
N GLY A 160 12.11 0.06 -1.40
CA GLY A 160 12.39 0.88 -0.22
C GLY A 160 12.93 0.14 0.99
N SER A 161 12.88 -1.20 1.05
CA SER A 161 13.38 -1.96 2.21
C SER A 161 14.87 -1.75 2.48
N GLY A 162 15.66 -1.45 1.44
CA GLY A 162 17.08 -1.11 1.56
C GLY A 162 17.35 0.15 2.39
N CYS A 163 16.34 1.00 2.60
CA CYS A 163 16.47 2.25 3.33
C CYS A 163 16.32 2.12 4.85
N LEU A 164 15.95 0.94 5.37
CA LEU A 164 15.83 0.68 6.81
C LEU A 164 17.15 0.22 7.46
N GLY A 165 18.17 -0.07 6.66
CA GLY A 165 19.49 -0.51 7.14
C GLY A 165 20.45 0.66 7.29
N GLY A 166 20.67 1.13 8.52
CA GLY A 166 21.92 1.78 8.85
C GLY A 166 23.06 0.77 8.79
N GLY A 167 23.96 0.89 7.80
CA GLY A 167 25.21 0.12 7.73
C GLY A 167 25.16 -1.13 6.85
N GLY A 168 25.17 -0.91 5.54
CA GLY A 168 25.50 -1.95 4.56
C GLY A 168 25.69 -1.28 3.22
N ALA A 169 26.94 -1.04 2.83
CA ALA A 169 27.27 -0.51 1.52
C ALA A 169 26.51 -1.33 0.45
N THR A 170 25.59 -0.70 -0.27
CA THR A 170 25.33 -1.12 -1.65
C THR A 170 26.69 -1.02 -2.32
N GLY A 171 27.33 -2.17 -2.54
CA GLY A 171 28.65 -2.23 -3.14
C GLY A 171 28.65 -1.37 -4.39
N ALA A 172 29.61 -0.45 -4.50
CA ALA A 172 29.86 0.22 -5.76
C ALA A 172 29.93 -0.86 -6.83
N THR A 173 29.05 -0.79 -7.84
CA THR A 173 29.21 -1.54 -9.07
C THR A 173 30.68 -1.39 -9.48
N GLY A 174 31.43 -2.49 -9.41
CA GLY A 174 32.88 -2.46 -9.58
C GLY A 174 33.22 -1.74 -10.88
N ALA A 175 34.18 -0.82 -10.83
CA ALA A 175 34.71 -0.20 -12.04
C ALA A 175 35.08 -1.32 -13.02
N THR A 176 34.53 -1.26 -14.24
CA THR A 176 34.98 -2.11 -15.35
C THR A 176 36.51 -2.06 -15.37
N GLY A 177 37.15 -3.23 -15.24
CA GLY A 177 38.61 -3.31 -15.15
C GLY A 177 39.29 -2.65 -16.36
N PRO A 178 40.52 -2.13 -16.20
CA PRO A 178 41.24 -1.52 -17.31
C PRO A 178 41.36 -2.50 -18.48
N GLN A 179 41.16 -2.00 -19.70
CA GLN A 179 41.34 -2.75 -20.93
C GLN A 179 42.74 -3.38 -20.95
N GLY A 180 42.81 -4.70 -21.19
CA GLY A 180 44.05 -5.47 -21.16
C GLY A 180 45.13 -4.92 -22.10
N ALA A 181 46.39 -5.02 -21.70
CA ALA A 181 47.53 -4.53 -22.46
C ALA A 181 47.58 -5.14 -23.87
N THR A 182 47.83 -4.30 -24.88
CA THR A 182 48.10 -4.71 -26.26
C THR A 182 49.26 -5.73 -26.28
N GLY A 183 49.06 -6.87 -26.94
CA GLY A 183 50.06 -7.94 -27.02
C GLY A 183 51.36 -7.48 -27.70
N PRO A 184 52.49 -8.18 -27.43
CA PRO A 184 53.78 -7.83 -28.01
C PRO A 184 53.76 -7.93 -29.53
N GLN A 185 54.38 -6.96 -30.20
CA GLN A 185 54.57 -6.97 -31.65
C GLN A 185 55.42 -8.19 -32.05
N GLY A 186 54.93 -8.95 -33.03
CA GLY A 186 55.62 -10.14 -33.54
C GLY A 186 57.02 -9.82 -34.09
N PRO A 187 57.93 -10.80 -34.11
CA PRO A 187 59.30 -10.60 -34.56
C PRO A 187 59.35 -10.12 -36.01
N ALA A 188 60.30 -9.23 -36.30
CA ALA A 188 60.54 -8.75 -37.66
C ALA A 188 60.99 -9.93 -38.54
N GLY A 189 60.30 -10.14 -39.67
CA GLY A 189 60.64 -11.16 -40.65
C GLY A 189 62.00 -10.91 -41.28
N ALA A 190 62.77 -11.98 -41.46
CA ALA A 190 64.06 -12.01 -42.15
C ALA A 190 63.91 -11.83 -43.66
#